data_AF-A0A2G2BAK8-F1
#
_entry.id   AF-A0A2G2BAK8-F1
#
_cell.length_a   1.000
_cell.length_b   1.000
_cell.length_c   1.000
_cell.angle_alpha   90.00
_cell.angle_beta   90.00
_cell.angle_gamma   90.00
#
_symmetry.space_group_name_H-M   'P 1'
#
loop_
_entity.id
_entity.type
_entity.pdbx_description
1 polymer ?
#
loop_
_entity_poly.entity_id
_entity_poly.type
_entity_poly.pdbx_seq_one_letter_code
_entity_poly.pdbx_strand_id
1 'polypeptide(L)'
;MILAYEKRIENLEREKLVLSEKTKNNAKSTHSFTEMFELSLEFIANPWKLWALGPLTLKRTVLRLAFAEQISYSRKTGLRTPQVPVPFEFFGLSDEKCKMVHPTRFERVTP
;
A
#
# COMPACT_ATOMS: atom_id res chain seq x y z
N MET A 1 21.56 42.07 -19.85
CA MET A 1 22.01 40.73 -19.42
C MET A 1 22.00 40.57 -17.90
N ILE A 2 22.53 41.51 -17.11
CA ILE A 2 22.64 41.39 -15.63
C ILE A 2 21.29 41.43 -14.90
N LEU A 3 20.39 42.34 -15.28
CA LEU A 3 19.05 42.50 -14.66
C LEU A 3 18.19 41.22 -14.66
N ALA A 4 18.32 40.38 -15.69
CA ALA A 4 17.57 39.12 -15.79
C ALA A 4 18.04 38.09 -14.74
N TYR A 5 19.34 38.10 -14.43
CA TYR A 5 19.92 37.25 -13.40
C TYR A 5 19.56 37.75 -12.00
N GLU A 6 19.62 39.06 -11.76
CA GLU A 6 19.19 39.67 -10.49
C GLU A 6 17.73 39.33 -10.17
N LYS A 7 16.84 39.46 -11.16
CA LYS A 7 15.42 39.07 -11.00
C LYS A 7 15.24 37.58 -10.70
N ARG A 8 16.09 36.73 -11.27
CA ARG A 8 16.03 35.28 -11.03
C ARG A 8 16.54 34.90 -9.64
N ILE A 9 17.57 35.58 -9.16
CA ILE A 9 18.09 35.42 -7.79
C ILE A 9 17.00 35.83 -6.79
N GLU A 10 16.37 36.99 -7.00
CA GLU A 10 15.31 37.48 -6.11
C GLU A 10 14.12 36.50 -6.05
N ASN A 11 13.72 35.92 -7.19
CA ASN A 11 12.68 34.90 -7.21
C ASN A 11 13.07 33.64 -6.43
N LEU A 12 14.30 33.15 -6.60
CA LEU A 12 14.80 31.97 -5.88
C LEU A 12 14.91 32.22 -4.37
N GLU A 13 15.27 33.43 -3.96
CA GLU A 13 15.29 33.82 -2.54
C GLU A 13 13.90 33.82 -1.92
N ARG A 14 12.89 34.34 -2.64
CA ARG A 14 11.49 34.26 -2.20
C ARG A 14 11.00 32.82 -2.10
N GLU A 15 11.29 31.99 -3.10
CA GLU A 15 10.92 30.56 -3.08
C GLU A 15 11.57 29.82 -1.91
N LYS A 16 12.86 30.07 -1.66
CA LYS A 16 13.58 29.51 -0.51
C LYS A 16 12.93 29.91 0.81
N LEU A 17 12.51 31.16 0.96
CA LEU A 17 11.84 31.66 2.16
C LEU A 17 10.51 30.93 2.38
N VAL A 18 9.66 30.85 1.35
CA VAL A 18 8.38 30.13 1.39
C VAL A 18 8.57 28.65 1.73
N LEU A 19 9.55 27.98 1.13
CA LEU A 19 9.85 26.58 1.43
C LEU A 19 10.32 26.42 2.88
N SER A 20 11.14 27.34 3.38
CA SER A 20 11.61 27.31 4.78
C SER A 20 10.48 27.53 5.79
N GLU A 21 9.48 28.34 5.46
CA GLU A 21 8.29 28.50 6.30
C GLU A 21 7.41 27.26 6.25
N LYS A 22 7.20 26.67 5.07
CA LYS A 22 6.44 25.41 4.92
C LYS A 22 7.06 24.26 5.70
N THR A 23 8.39 24.13 5.71
CA THR A 23 9.07 23.07 6.48
C THR A 23 9.00 23.31 7.98
N LYS A 24 9.01 24.56 8.44
CA LYS A 24 8.82 24.92 9.86
C LYS A 24 7.38 24.73 10.33
N ASN A 25 6.41 25.06 9.48
CA ASN A 25 4.98 24.97 9.78
C ASN A 25 4.41 23.57 9.62
N ASN A 26 5.08 22.69 8.85
CA ASN A 26 4.72 21.28 8.84
C ASN A 26 4.95 20.70 10.22
N ALA A 27 3.91 20.09 10.80
CA ALA A 27 4.03 19.34 12.02
C ALA A 27 5.15 18.31 11.85
N LYS A 28 6.19 18.38 12.69
CA LYS A 28 7.22 17.35 12.74
C LYS A 28 6.49 16.03 13.00
N SER A 29 6.57 15.12 12.04
CA SER A 29 6.06 13.75 12.23
C SER A 29 6.76 13.17 13.45
N THR A 30 6.01 12.52 14.33
CA THR A 30 6.57 11.87 15.54
C THR A 30 7.65 10.85 15.19
N HIS A 31 7.62 10.33 13.97
CA HIS A 31 8.53 9.32 13.45
C HIS A 31 9.29 9.82 12.21
N SER A 32 10.51 9.31 12.04
CA SER A 32 11.28 9.56 10.81
C SER A 32 10.60 8.88 9.62
N PHE A 33 10.77 9.44 8.42
CA PHE A 33 10.29 8.81 7.19
C PHE A 33 10.80 7.37 7.07
N THR A 34 12.09 7.14 7.39
CA THR A 34 12.71 5.82 7.33
C THR A 34 12.03 4.81 8.26
N GLU A 35 11.73 5.21 9.50
CA GLU A 35 11.05 4.34 10.47
C GLU A 35 9.65 3.95 10.00
N MET A 36 8.88 4.92 9.48
CA MET A 36 7.54 4.66 8.93
C MET A 36 7.61 3.77 7.68
N PHE A 37 8.61 3.99 6.84
CA PHE A 37 8.83 3.20 5.63
C PHE A 37 9.19 1.76 5.97
N GLU A 38 10.14 1.53 6.87
CA GLU A 38 10.53 0.20 7.36
C GLU A 38 9.33 -0.54 7.96
N LEU A 39 8.55 0.11 8.81
CA LEU A 39 7.34 -0.47 9.41
C LEU A 39 6.31 -0.85 8.33
N SER A 40 6.15 0.00 7.31
CA SER A 40 5.21 -0.26 6.20
C SER A 40 5.68 -1.43 5.32
N LEU A 41 6.98 -1.57 5.08
CA LEU A 41 7.54 -2.69 4.32
C LEU A 41 7.48 -4.00 5.09
N GLU A 42 7.81 -3.99 6.39
CA GLU A 42 7.67 -5.16 7.25
C GLU A 42 6.20 -5.63 7.27
N PHE A 43 5.26 -4.69 7.28
CA PHE A 43 3.84 -4.99 7.14
C PHE A 43 3.50 -5.69 5.82
N ILE A 44 3.94 -5.13 4.69
CA ILE A 44 3.66 -5.71 3.37
C ILE A 44 4.32 -7.09 3.23
N ALA A 45 5.50 -7.30 3.83
CA ALA A 45 6.20 -8.57 3.81
C ALA A 45 5.48 -9.68 4.61
N ASN A 46 4.77 -9.33 5.70
CA ASN A 46 4.04 -10.29 6.52
C ASN A 46 2.60 -9.84 6.84
N PRO A 47 1.68 -9.87 5.85
CA PRO A 47 0.29 -9.50 6.05
C PRO A 47 -0.47 -10.50 6.94
N TRP A 48 0.00 -11.75 7.03
CA TRP A 48 -0.64 -12.82 7.81
C TRP A 48 -0.70 -12.50 9.30
N LYS A 49 0.38 -11.93 9.86
CA LYS A 49 0.46 -11.58 11.29
C LYS A 49 -0.68 -10.64 11.71
N LEU A 50 -1.02 -9.66 10.87
CA LEU A 50 -2.11 -8.72 11.13
C LEU A 50 -3.48 -9.29 10.79
N TRP A 51 -3.59 -10.21 9.83
CA TRP A 51 -4.83 -10.94 9.58
C TRP A 51 -5.23 -11.82 10.78
N ALA A 52 -4.28 -12.48 11.42
CA ALA A 52 -4.53 -13.36 12.55
C ALA A 52 -4.90 -12.59 13.82
N LEU A 53 -4.11 -11.57 14.18
CA LEU A 53 -4.19 -10.87 15.47
C LEU A 53 -4.98 -9.56 15.43
N GLY A 54 -5.23 -9.00 14.25
CA GLY A 54 -5.77 -7.65 14.10
C GLY A 54 -7.30 -7.55 14.30
N PRO A 55 -7.81 -6.36 14.66
CA PRO A 55 -9.24 -6.08 14.68
C PRO A 55 -9.83 -6.09 13.25
N LEU A 56 -11.15 -6.22 13.15
CA LEU A 56 -11.85 -6.36 11.85
C LEU A 56 -11.53 -5.23 10.86
N THR A 57 -11.34 -4.00 11.35
CA THR A 57 -10.94 -2.84 10.54
C THR A 57 -9.63 -3.10 9.81
N LEU A 58 -8.66 -3.66 10.52
CA LEU A 58 -7.31 -3.91 10.02
C LEU A 58 -7.30 -5.15 9.11
N LYS A 59 -8.15 -6.14 9.37
CA LYS A 59 -8.38 -7.25 8.42
C LYS A 59 -8.94 -6.75 7.09
N ARG A 60 -9.87 -5.79 7.11
CA ARG A 60 -10.42 -5.17 5.89
C ARG A 60 -9.37 -4.37 5.12
N THR A 61 -8.48 -3.65 5.81
CA THR A 61 -7.38 -2.93 5.14
C THR A 61 -6.38 -3.90 4.52
N VAL A 62 -6.03 -4.99 5.21
CA VAL A 62 -5.19 -6.07 4.65
C VAL A 62 -5.84 -6.66 3.40
N LEU A 63 -7.15 -6.92 3.42
CA LEU A 63 -7.86 -7.46 2.25
C LEU A 63 -7.84 -6.50 1.05
N ARG A 64 -8.00 -5.20 1.31
CA ARG A 64 -7.89 -4.15 0.28
C ARG A 64 -6.48 -3.95 -0.24
N LEU A 65 -5.47 -4.25 0.57
CA LEU A 65 -4.08 -4.18 0.17
C LEU A 65 -3.67 -5.39 -0.67
N ALA A 66 -4.21 -6.58 -0.34
CA ALA A 66 -3.89 -7.86 -0.96
C ALA A 66 -4.62 -8.12 -2.29
N PHE A 67 -5.67 -7.36 -2.61
CA PHE A 67 -6.39 -7.45 -3.88
C PHE A 67 -6.59 -6.07 -4.49
N ALA A 68 -6.28 -5.92 -5.79
CA ALA A 68 -6.48 -4.65 -6.49
C ALA A 68 -7.97 -4.32 -6.66
N GLU A 69 -8.79 -5.36 -6.82
CA GLU A 69 -10.24 -5.26 -7.00
C GLU A 69 -10.96 -6.14 -5.98
N GLN A 70 -12.23 -5.83 -5.73
CA GLN A 70 -13.08 -6.70 -4.91
C GLN A 70 -13.24 -8.06 -5.59
N ILE A 71 -13.00 -9.14 -4.85
CA ILE A 71 -13.18 -10.51 -5.35
C ILE A 71 -14.64 -10.69 -5.76
N SER A 72 -14.87 -10.92 -7.05
CA SER A 72 -16.21 -11.22 -7.56
C SER A 72 -16.52 -12.71 -7.40
N TYR A 73 -17.70 -13.00 -6.86
CA TYR A 73 -18.22 -14.36 -6.72
C TYR A 73 -19.29 -14.61 -7.79
N SER A 74 -19.14 -15.71 -8.53
CA SER A 74 -20.14 -16.19 -9.49
C SER A 74 -20.58 -17.58 -9.08
N ARG A 75 -21.89 -17.79 -8.90
CA ARG A 75 -22.45 -19.10 -8.50
C ARG A 75 -22.09 -20.24 -9.47
N LYS A 76 -21.81 -19.93 -10.74
CA LYS A 76 -21.47 -20.93 -11.76
C LYS A 76 -19.98 -21.26 -11.82
N THR A 77 -19.11 -20.31 -11.47
CA THR A 77 -17.65 -20.44 -11.66
C THR A 77 -16.85 -20.29 -10.36
N GLY A 78 -17.52 -20.11 -9.22
CA GLY A 78 -16.89 -19.92 -7.91
C GLY A 78 -16.28 -18.54 -7.71
N LEU A 79 -15.32 -18.46 -6.78
CA LEU A 79 -14.49 -17.28 -6.53
C LEU A 79 -13.52 -17.09 -7.70
N ARG A 80 -13.57 -15.93 -8.37
CA ARG A 80 -12.64 -15.61 -9.45
C ARG A 80 -11.25 -15.26 -8.91
N THR A 81 -10.22 -15.55 -9.69
CA THR A 81 -8.85 -15.09 -9.42
C THR A 81 -8.84 -13.57 -9.37
N PRO A 82 -8.54 -12.96 -8.21
CA PRO A 82 -8.46 -11.52 -8.08
C PRO A 82 -7.21 -10.98 -8.78
N GLN A 83 -7.29 -9.75 -9.26
CA GLN A 83 -6.12 -9.06 -9.78
C GLN A 83 -5.12 -8.83 -8.66
N VAL A 84 -3.87 -9.19 -8.93
CA VAL A 84 -2.76 -8.98 -8.01
C VAL A 84 -2.53 -7.47 -7.90
N PRO A 85 -2.51 -6.90 -6.69
CA PRO A 85 -2.19 -5.50 -6.50
C PRO A 85 -0.69 -5.25 -6.64
N VAL A 86 -0.36 -4.07 -7.18
CA VAL A 86 1.00 -3.55 -7.43
C VAL A 86 2.02 -3.85 -6.31
N PRO A 87 1.74 -3.62 -5.01
CA PRO A 87 2.71 -3.92 -3.96
C PRO A 87 3.14 -5.39 -3.90
N PHE A 88 2.28 -6.33 -4.30
CA PHE A 88 2.58 -7.77 -4.27
C PHE A 88 3.10 -8.31 -5.61
N GLU A 89 2.92 -7.58 -6.71
CA GLU A 89 3.60 -7.89 -7.99
C GLU A 89 5.12 -7.82 -7.81
N PHE A 90 5.61 -6.83 -7.06
CA PHE A 90 7.04 -6.64 -6.81
C PHE A 90 7.67 -7.80 -6.01
N PHE A 91 6.93 -8.42 -5.09
CA PHE A 91 7.42 -9.54 -4.29
C PHE A 91 7.44 -10.86 -5.05
N GLY A 92 7.07 -10.88 -6.33
CA GLY A 92 7.03 -12.09 -7.12
C GLY A 92 6.03 -13.07 -6.52
N LEU A 93 4.74 -12.69 -6.50
CA LEU A 93 3.67 -13.68 -6.40
C LEU A 93 3.89 -14.67 -7.53
N SER A 94 4.49 -15.80 -7.20
CA SER A 94 4.94 -16.77 -8.17
C SER A 94 3.72 -17.25 -8.95
N ASP A 95 3.77 -17.04 -10.26
CA ASP A 95 2.84 -17.62 -11.24
C ASP A 95 3.09 -19.14 -11.40
N GLU A 96 3.56 -19.79 -10.32
CA GLU A 96 3.57 -21.23 -10.20
C GLU A 96 2.12 -21.68 -10.25
N LYS A 97 1.86 -22.72 -11.06
CA LYS A 97 0.52 -23.29 -11.28
C LYS A 97 -0.15 -23.66 -9.95
N CYS A 98 -0.79 -22.69 -9.31
CA CYS A 98 -1.52 -22.86 -8.08
C CYS A 98 -2.77 -23.66 -8.43
N LYS A 99 -2.75 -24.95 -8.07
CA LYS A 99 -3.93 -25.80 -8.20
C LYS A 99 -5.03 -25.25 -7.29
N MET A 100 -6.26 -25.24 -7.77
CA MET A 100 -7.42 -24.85 -6.94
C MET A 100 -7.39 -25.63 -5.64
N VAL A 101 -7.48 -24.92 -4.51
CA VAL A 101 -7.56 -25.55 -3.18
C VAL A 101 -8.85 -26.37 -3.12
N HIS A 102 -8.77 -27.59 -2.58
CA HIS A 102 -9.91 -28.51 -2.51
C HIS A 102 -11.12 -27.85 -1.82
N PRO A 103 -12.33 -27.92 -2.40
CA PRO A 103 -13.52 -27.22 -1.90
C PRO A 103 -13.94 -27.64 -0.49
N THR A 104 -13.48 -28.80 -0.02
CA THR A 104 -13.81 -29.41 1.28
C THR A 104 -13.53 -28.52 2.49
N ARG A 105 -12.69 -27.48 2.37
CA ARG A 105 -12.38 -26.54 3.47
C ARG A 105 -13.14 -25.22 3.42
N PHE A 106 -13.84 -24.92 2.31
CA PHE A 106 -14.56 -23.65 2.13
C PHE A 106 -16.06 -23.76 2.40
N GLU A 107 -16.65 -24.93 2.17
CA GLU A 107 -18.07 -25.18 2.43
C GLU A 107 -18.21 -26.41 3.34
N ARG A 108 -19.02 -26.30 4.40
CA ARG A 108 -19.38 -27.47 5.22
C ARG A 108 -20.19 -28.41 4.33
N VAL A 109 -19.65 -29.60 4.07
CA VAL A 109 -20.38 -30.68 3.42
C VAL A 109 -21.63 -30.92 4.25
N THR A 110 -22.79 -30.60 3.67
CA THR A 110 -24.08 -30.99 4.24
C THR A 110 -24.25 -32.49 4.00
N PRO A 111 -24.82 -33.23 4.98
CA PRO A 111 -24.87 -34.69 4.96
C PRO A 111 -25.70 -35.26 3.80
#